data_AF-L1LE54-F1
#
_entry.id   AF-L1LE54-F1
#
_cell.length_a   1.000
_cell.length_b   1.000
_cell.length_c   1.000
_cell.angle_alpha   90.00
_cell.angle_beta   90.00
_cell.angle_gamma   90.00
#
_symmetry.space_group_name_H-M   'P 1'
#
loop_
_entity.id
_entity.type
_entity.pdbx_description
1 polymer ?
#
loop_
_entity_poly.entity_id
_entity_poly.type
_entity_poly.pdbx_seq_one_letter_code
_entity_poly.pdbx_strand_id
1 'polypeptide(L)'
;MFALKVAMIILACYCEKLPLTVNISGYPGPPNFHVEEHRIGGADYKIIVPQQGTYIQRVIDEYQTIWTRTNAECAKVVILTLPHSRVLYLRILEGTNDLIYTFVMVNNKWEHAKENPTRTGIFEYAITFLQ
;
A
#
# COMPACT_ATOMS: atom_id res chain seq x y z
N MET A 1 -7.66 54.47 -24.45
CA MET A 1 -7.06 53.25 -25.03
C MET A 1 -6.52 52.43 -23.87
N PHE A 2 -7.33 51.54 -23.29
CA PHE A 2 -6.95 50.71 -22.14
C PHE A 2 -6.69 49.28 -22.63
N ALA A 3 -5.45 48.81 -22.45
CA ALA A 3 -5.05 47.46 -22.79
C ALA A 3 -5.57 46.48 -21.72
N LEU A 4 -6.47 45.58 -22.12
CA LEU A 4 -6.93 44.46 -21.31
C LEU A 4 -5.77 43.45 -21.18
N LYS A 5 -5.20 43.33 -19.97
CA LYS A 5 -4.33 42.19 -19.64
C LYS A 5 -5.22 40.97 -19.41
N VAL A 6 -5.34 40.11 -20.42
CA VAL A 6 -5.98 38.80 -20.27
C VAL A 6 -5.02 37.92 -19.49
N ALA A 7 -5.31 37.73 -18.21
CA ALA A 7 -4.66 36.73 -17.38
C ALA A 7 -5.06 35.35 -17.92
N MET A 8 -4.12 34.69 -18.57
CA MET A 8 -4.23 33.29 -18.97
C MET A 8 -4.18 32.43 -17.72
N ILE A 9 -5.35 32.14 -17.15
CA ILE A 9 -5.51 31.14 -16.09
C ILE A 9 -5.30 29.78 -16.76
N ILE A 10 -4.07 29.29 -16.73
CA ILE A 10 -3.79 27.88 -16.99
C ILE A 10 -4.36 27.13 -15.80
N LEU A 11 -5.62 26.72 -15.90
CA LEU A 11 -6.16 25.62 -15.11
C LEU A 11 -5.42 24.36 -15.56
N ALA A 12 -4.21 24.17 -15.05
CA ALA A 12 -3.71 22.82 -14.83
C ALA A 12 -4.75 22.20 -13.91
N CYS A 13 -5.57 21.30 -14.45
CA CYS A 13 -6.53 20.53 -13.69
C CYS A 13 -5.71 19.65 -12.74
N TYR A 14 -5.33 20.20 -11.58
CA TYR A 14 -4.60 19.49 -10.56
C TYR A 14 -5.57 18.45 -10.02
N CYS A 15 -5.47 17.23 -10.53
CA CYS A 15 -6.25 16.11 -10.05
C CYS A 15 -5.64 15.73 -8.69
N GLU A 16 -6.07 16.44 -7.64
CA GLU A 16 -5.62 16.19 -6.27
C GLU A 16 -6.04 14.77 -5.90
N LYS A 17 -5.07 13.87 -5.76
CA LYS A 17 -5.37 12.48 -5.41
C LYS A 17 -5.95 12.44 -3.99
N LEU A 18 -6.94 11.60 -3.75
CA LEU A 18 -7.55 11.45 -2.44
C LEU A 18 -6.68 10.55 -1.52
N PRO A 19 -6.29 11.03 -0.32
CA PRO A 19 -5.63 10.18 0.67
C PRO A 19 -6.57 9.11 1.25
N LEU A 20 -6.07 7.88 1.35
CA LEU A 20 -6.80 6.76 1.94
C LEU A 20 -6.07 6.14 3.13
N THR A 21 -6.85 5.69 4.11
CA THR A 21 -6.37 4.74 5.13
C THR A 21 -6.85 3.35 4.77
N VAL A 22 -5.94 2.38 4.71
CA VAL A 22 -6.28 0.97 4.52
C VAL A 22 -6.21 0.24 5.87
N ASN A 23 -7.30 -0.44 6.25
CA ASN A 23 -7.31 -1.35 7.38
C ASN A 23 -7.19 -2.80 6.88
N ILE A 24 -6.10 -3.48 7.25
CA ILE A 24 -5.76 -4.79 6.68
C ILE A 24 -6.53 -5.96 7.31
N SER A 25 -7.11 -5.77 8.49
CA SER A 25 -7.93 -6.80 9.17
C SER A 25 -9.42 -6.66 8.89
N GLY A 26 -9.83 -5.54 8.27
CA GLY A 26 -11.18 -5.37 7.74
C GLY A 26 -11.28 -5.72 6.26
N TYR A 27 -12.46 -5.43 5.70
CA TYR A 27 -12.67 -5.36 4.26
C TYR A 27 -12.42 -3.92 3.79
N PRO A 28 -11.30 -3.63 3.08
CA PRO A 28 -11.00 -2.27 2.65
C PRO A 28 -11.91 -1.80 1.50
N GLY A 29 -12.34 -2.72 0.63
CA GLY A 29 -13.50 -2.64 -0.26
C GLY A 29 -13.60 -1.50 -1.29
N PRO A 30 -14.41 -1.67 -2.37
CA PRO A 30 -14.75 -0.59 -3.27
C PRO A 30 -15.54 0.53 -2.55
N PRO A 31 -15.54 1.76 -3.09
CA PRO A 31 -15.00 2.14 -4.41
C PRO A 31 -13.50 2.43 -4.41
N ASN A 32 -12.85 2.53 -3.25
CA ASN A 32 -11.52 3.14 -3.19
C ASN A 32 -10.38 2.16 -3.48
N PHE A 33 -10.63 0.86 -3.39
CA PHE A 33 -9.63 -0.18 -3.56
C PHE A 33 -10.11 -1.28 -4.51
N HIS A 34 -9.17 -1.78 -5.30
CA HIS A 34 -9.25 -3.12 -5.89
C HIS A 34 -8.63 -4.11 -4.91
N VAL A 35 -9.35 -5.20 -4.63
CA VAL A 35 -8.93 -6.21 -3.65
C VAL A 35 -8.95 -7.59 -4.31
N GLU A 36 -7.84 -8.30 -4.21
CA GLU A 36 -7.73 -9.70 -4.64
C GLU A 36 -7.35 -10.59 -3.47
N GLU A 37 -7.95 -11.77 -3.40
CA GLU A 37 -7.64 -12.77 -2.38
C GLU A 37 -7.28 -14.09 -3.06
N HIS A 38 -6.16 -14.68 -2.66
CA HIS A 38 -5.64 -15.92 -3.23
C HIS A 38 -5.23 -16.89 -2.12
N ARG A 39 -5.29 -18.19 -2.37
CA ARG A 39 -4.81 -19.22 -1.43
C ARG A 39 -3.89 -20.20 -2.13
N ILE A 40 -2.62 -20.24 -1.71
CA ILE A 40 -1.58 -21.05 -2.37
C ILE A 40 -0.68 -21.66 -1.29
N GLY A 41 -0.42 -22.97 -1.39
CA GLY A 41 0.55 -23.64 -0.50
C GLY A 41 0.21 -23.57 0.99
N GLY A 42 -1.08 -23.43 1.34
CA GLY A 42 -1.53 -23.26 2.73
C GLY A 42 -1.41 -21.84 3.29
N ALA A 43 -1.03 -20.87 2.46
CA ALA A 43 -0.99 -19.46 2.80
C ALA A 43 -2.12 -18.69 2.12
N ASP A 44 -2.70 -17.72 2.82
CA ASP A 44 -3.70 -16.80 2.30
C ASP A 44 -3.04 -15.46 1.96
N TYR A 45 -3.34 -14.94 0.77
CA TYR A 45 -2.81 -13.70 0.23
C TYR A 45 -3.96 -12.72 0.05
N LYS A 46 -3.78 -11.48 0.49
CA LYS A 46 -4.67 -10.37 0.18
C LYS A 46 -3.88 -9.23 -0.44
N ILE A 47 -4.24 -8.86 -1.66
CA ILE A 47 -3.61 -7.78 -2.43
C ILE A 47 -4.60 -6.63 -2.48
N ILE A 48 -4.14 -5.43 -2.10
CA ILE A 48 -4.95 -4.22 -2.07
C ILE A 48 -4.24 -3.16 -2.89
N VAL A 49 -4.94 -2.65 -3.91
CA VAL A 49 -4.43 -1.61 -4.81
C VAL A 49 -5.39 -0.42 -4.75
N PRO A 50 -4.92 0.81 -4.48
CA PRO A 50 -5.76 2.00 -4.54
C PRO A 50 -6.25 2.23 -5.98
N GLN A 51 -7.50 2.64 -6.14
CA GLN A 51 -8.03 3.00 -7.45
C GLN A 51 -7.43 4.32 -7.98
N GLN A 52 -7.56 4.56 -9.28
CA GLN A 52 -7.07 5.78 -9.92
C GLN A 52 -7.62 7.03 -9.23
N GLY A 53 -6.77 8.05 -9.06
CA GLY A 53 -7.13 9.28 -8.37
C GLY A 53 -7.08 9.18 -6.84
N THR A 54 -6.63 8.05 -6.27
CA THR A 54 -6.43 7.88 -4.83
C THR A 54 -5.01 7.41 -4.52
N TYR A 55 -4.59 7.50 -3.26
CA TYR A 55 -3.34 6.90 -2.77
C TYR A 55 -3.46 6.45 -1.33
N ILE A 56 -2.66 5.47 -0.92
CA ILE A 56 -2.62 5.02 0.47
C ILE A 56 -1.69 5.94 1.26
N GLN A 57 -2.25 6.68 2.22
CA GLN A 57 -1.51 7.53 3.14
C GLN A 57 -1.19 6.83 4.46
N ARG A 58 -1.95 5.79 4.82
CA ARG A 58 -1.80 5.11 6.11
C ARG A 58 -2.27 3.67 6.00
N VAL A 59 -1.51 2.78 6.60
CA VAL A 59 -1.83 1.35 6.73
C VAL A 59 -2.00 1.05 8.21
N ILE A 60 -3.16 0.52 8.56
CA ILE A 60 -3.51 0.16 9.93
C ILE A 60 -3.95 -1.29 10.01
N ASP A 61 -3.76 -1.89 11.18
CA ASP A 61 -4.36 -3.17 11.57
C ASP A 61 -5.27 -2.88 12.78
N GLU A 62 -6.59 -2.88 12.54
CA GLU A 62 -7.59 -2.40 13.50
C GLU A 62 -7.28 -0.97 14.00
N TYR A 63 -6.72 -0.84 15.22
CA TYR A 63 -6.36 0.42 15.84
C TYR A 63 -4.85 0.71 15.79
N GLN A 64 -4.03 -0.29 15.43
CA GLN A 64 -2.59 -0.15 15.36
C GLN A 64 -2.18 0.48 14.02
N THR A 65 -1.48 1.61 14.08
CA THR A 65 -0.85 2.17 12.88
C THR A 65 0.44 1.41 12.57
N ILE A 66 0.52 0.84 11.37
CA ILE A 66 1.68 0.07 10.90
C ILE A 66 2.62 0.98 10.10
N TRP A 67 2.03 1.80 9.23
CA TRP A 67 2.77 2.71 8.38
C TRP A 67 1.96 3.98 8.11
N THR A 68 2.65 5.11 8.05
CA THR A 68 2.09 6.42 7.70
C THR A 68 3.00 7.07 6.67
N ARG A 69 2.39 7.69 5.65
CA ARG A 69 3.06 8.47 4.63
C ARG A 69 3.84 9.61 5.27
N THR A 70 5.10 9.71 4.90
CA THR A 70 5.94 10.90 5.13
C THR A 70 6.04 11.67 3.81
N ASN A 71 6.83 11.18 2.86
CA ASN A 71 7.07 11.81 1.57
C ASN A 71 6.78 10.88 0.37
N ALA A 72 6.32 9.65 0.63
CA ALA A 72 6.16 8.60 -0.38
C ALA A 72 4.71 8.10 -0.50
N GLU A 73 4.35 7.51 -1.64
CA GLU A 73 3.01 6.94 -1.87
C GLU A 73 3.06 5.42 -1.73
N CYS A 74 2.15 4.83 -0.95
CA CYS A 74 2.00 3.38 -0.96
C CYS A 74 1.08 2.99 -2.13
N ALA A 75 1.64 2.27 -3.09
CA ALA A 75 0.98 1.91 -4.35
C ALA A 75 0.32 0.53 -4.30
N LYS A 76 0.78 -0.35 -3.39
CA LYS A 76 0.26 -1.71 -3.28
C LYS A 76 0.52 -2.24 -1.87
N VAL A 77 -0.47 -2.93 -1.31
CA VAL A 77 -0.37 -3.63 -0.02
C VAL A 77 -0.61 -5.11 -0.26
N VAL A 78 0.31 -5.95 0.18
CA VAL A 78 0.18 -7.40 0.10
C VAL A 78 0.28 -7.96 1.52
N ILE A 79 -0.76 -8.65 1.95
CA ILE A 79 -0.81 -9.33 3.24
C ILE A 79 -0.68 -10.82 2.98
N LEU A 80 0.25 -11.45 3.68
CA LEU A 80 0.47 -12.88 3.68
C LEU A 80 0.12 -13.44 5.06
N THR A 81 -0.88 -14.31 5.12
CA THR A 81 -1.28 -15.02 6.34
C THR A 81 -0.87 -16.48 6.21
N LEU A 82 0.01 -16.90 7.11
CA LEU A 82 0.45 -18.28 7.30
C LEU A 82 -0.19 -18.83 8.59
N PRO A 83 -0.23 -20.16 8.79
CA PRO A 83 -0.86 -20.77 9.97
C PRO A 83 -0.38 -20.22 11.33
N HIS A 84 0.86 -19.73 11.39
CA HIS A 84 1.49 -19.25 12.63
C HIS A 84 2.15 -17.88 12.51
N SER A 85 1.95 -17.17 11.39
CA SER A 85 2.56 -15.85 11.19
C SER A 85 1.77 -15.01 10.20
N ARG A 86 1.92 -13.68 10.31
CA ARG A 86 1.41 -12.73 9.33
C ARG A 86 2.56 -11.83 8.90
N VAL A 87 2.66 -11.62 7.60
CA VAL A 87 3.66 -10.76 6.98
C VAL A 87 2.94 -9.75 6.09
N LEU A 88 3.42 -8.52 6.10
CA LEU A 88 2.86 -7.42 5.33
C LEU A 88 3.96 -6.82 4.48
N TYR A 89 3.70 -6.73 3.18
CA TYR A 89 4.56 -6.05 2.23
C TYR A 89 3.86 -4.80 1.72
N LEU A 90 4.57 -3.67 1.76
CA LEU A 90 4.13 -2.41 1.18
C LEU A 90 5.05 -2.04 0.03
N ARG A 91 4.49 -1.83 -1.16
CA ARG A 91 5.24 -1.20 -2.27
C ARG A 91 5.09 0.31 -2.14
N ILE A 92 6.22 0.99 -1.99
CA ILE A 92 6.33 2.42 -1.74
C ILE A 92 7.01 3.08 -2.94
N LEU A 93 6.33 4.06 -3.54
CA LEU A 93 6.86 4.89 -4.62
C LEU A 93 7.33 6.23 -4.04
N GLU A 94 8.63 6.49 -4.11
CA GLU A 94 9.26 7.72 -3.64
C GLU A 94 10.09 8.36 -4.77
N GLY A 95 9.49 9.29 -5.51
CA GLY A 95 10.10 9.85 -6.71
C GLY A 95 10.27 8.77 -7.80
N THR A 96 11.51 8.46 -8.16
CA THR A 96 11.84 7.35 -9.09
C THR A 96 12.14 6.03 -8.37
N ASN A 97 12.15 6.02 -7.04
CA ASN A 97 12.47 4.83 -6.27
C ASN A 97 11.22 3.98 -6.06
N ASP A 98 11.41 2.67 -6.19
CA ASP A 98 10.42 1.64 -5.90
C ASP A 98 10.95 0.79 -4.75
N LEU A 99 10.39 1.01 -3.55
CA LEU A 99 10.85 0.41 -2.31
C LEU A 99 9.82 -0.61 -1.82
N ILE A 100 10.29 -1.69 -1.20
CA ILE A 100 9.43 -2.67 -0.53
C ILE A 100 9.69 -2.60 0.96
N TYR A 101 8.69 -2.19 1.73
CA TYR A 101 8.74 -2.24 3.19
C TYR A 101 8.10 -3.54 3.63
N THR A 102 8.76 -4.24 4.55
CA THR A 102 8.27 -5.52 5.07
C THR A 102 8.03 -5.40 6.55
N PHE A 103 6.87 -5.85 7.01
CA PHE A 103 6.51 -5.92 8.42
C PHE A 103 6.11 -7.34 8.78
N VAL A 104 6.46 -7.75 9.98
CA VAL A 104 6.13 -9.07 10.53
C VAL A 104 5.35 -8.91 11.83
N MET A 105 4.34 -9.74 12.03
CA MET A 105 3.57 -9.78 13.27
C MET A 105 4.33 -10.59 14.32
N VAL A 106 4.85 -9.93 15.35
CA VAL A 106 5.56 -10.56 16.48
C VAL A 106 4.86 -10.14 17.77
N ASN A 107 4.42 -11.12 18.59
CA ASN A 107 3.73 -10.85 19.86
C ASN A 107 2.56 -9.84 19.72
N ASN A 108 1.74 -10.01 18.68
CA ASN A 108 0.61 -9.11 18.34
C ASN A 108 1.01 -7.66 18.07
N LYS A 109 2.26 -7.40 17.67
CA LYS A 109 2.74 -6.09 17.22
C LYS A 109 3.48 -6.18 15.89
N TRP A 110 3.17 -5.25 15.00
CA TRP A 110 3.85 -5.15 13.72
C TRP A 110 5.25 -4.56 13.92
N GLU A 111 6.27 -5.29 13.48
CA GLU A 111 7.65 -4.86 13.53
C GLU A 111 8.21 -4.77 12.11
N HIS A 112 8.96 -3.71 11.81
CA HIS A 112 9.65 -3.59 10.53
C HIS A 112 10.75 -4.64 10.44
N ALA A 113 10.69 -5.48 9.41
CA ALA A 113 11.68 -6.54 9.20
C ALA A 113 13.01 -5.90 8.77
N LYS A 114 14.09 -6.21 9.50
CA LYS A 114 15.44 -5.72 9.16
C LYS A 114 16.03 -6.45 7.95
N GLU A 115 15.57 -7.68 7.72
CA GLU A 115 15.95 -8.53 6.60
C GLU A 115 14.68 -9.07 5.95
N ASN A 116 14.73 -9.33 4.64
CA ASN A 116 13.61 -9.93 3.95
C ASN A 116 13.40 -11.34 4.53
N PRO A 117 12.19 -11.72 4.99
CA PRO A 117 11.93 -13.05 5.54
C PRO A 117 11.92 -14.14 4.44
N THR A 118 12.93 -14.17 3.57
CA THR A 118 13.07 -15.09 2.42
C THR A 118 13.69 -16.43 2.85
N ARG A 119 13.11 -17.11 3.83
CA ARG A 119 13.54 -18.49 4.17
C ARG A 119 12.62 -19.60 3.65
N THR A 120 11.53 -19.27 2.93
CA THR A 120 10.66 -20.26 2.28
C THR A 120 10.13 -19.73 0.94
N GLY A 121 10.06 -20.60 -0.09
CA GLY A 121 9.66 -20.22 -1.46
C GLY A 121 8.26 -19.60 -1.59
N ILE A 122 7.42 -19.73 -0.57
CA ILE A 122 6.09 -19.08 -0.47
C ILE A 122 6.22 -17.54 -0.43
N PHE A 123 7.32 -17.02 0.13
CA PHE A 123 7.61 -15.57 0.19
C PHE A 123 8.08 -15.00 -1.15
N GLU A 124 8.83 -15.77 -1.94
CA GLU A 124 9.25 -15.36 -3.28
C GLU A 124 8.04 -15.17 -4.20
N TYR A 125 7.03 -16.03 -4.06
CA TYR A 125 5.77 -15.88 -4.77
C TYR A 125 4.95 -14.66 -4.33
N ALA A 126 5.00 -14.28 -3.05
CA ALA A 126 4.36 -13.03 -2.59
C ALA A 126 4.98 -11.79 -3.27
N ILE A 127 6.28 -11.82 -3.50
CA ILE A 127 7.04 -10.72 -4.10
C ILE A 127 6.70 -10.55 -5.58
N THR A 128 6.34 -11.61 -6.31
CA THR A 128 5.92 -11.47 -7.72
C THR A 128 4.65 -10.64 -7.87
N PHE A 129 3.76 -10.66 -6.88
CA PHE A 129 2.60 -9.78 -6.85
C PHE A 129 2.94 -8.32 -6.58
N LEU A 130 4.15 -8.00 -6.12
CA LEU A 130 4.56 -6.62 -5.86
C LEU A 130 5.03 -5.91 -7.14
N GLN A 131 5.67 -6.64 -8.06
CA GLN A 131 6.10 -6.15 -9.37
C GLN A 131 4.90 -5.56 -10.16
#